data_AF-A0AAX7U580-F1
#
_entry.id   AF-A0AAX7U580-F1
#
_cell.length_a   1.000
_cell.length_b   1.000
_cell.length_c   1.000
_cell.angle_alpha   90.00
_cell.angle_beta   90.00
_cell.angle_gamma   90.00
#
_symmetry.space_group_name_H-M   'P 1'
#
loop_
_entity.id
_entity.type
_entity.pdbx_description
1 polymer ?
#
loop_
_entity_poly.entity_id
_entity_poly.type
_entity_poly.pdbx_seq_one_letter_code
_entity_poly.pdbx_strand_id
1 'polypeptide(L)'
;MWSCITDFFTYETTKSVVVKSWTIGIINRVVQLLIITYFIGWVFLTEKAYQIRDTAIESSVMTKVKGFGIYNNKVMDVADYVTPTQGASVFCIITKLITTENQVQGYCPDSEKRKFLCTDDRNCTKHINKPASYGIATGRCVPFNAMIKTCEIKGWCPAEIDTIKPTPMMETENFTIFIKNSIRFPTFNYTKGNFLPNITKKYISECNFDMVNNTYCPIFRVGDVVRYAQQNFTNLAEHGGVIGIKIGWMCDLDKSDDHCNPSYSFTRLDAMSQNNTVSPGYNFRFAKYFKMENGTDYRTLVKAYAIRFDVLVNGNAGKFNMIPTLINMVAAFTSVGVGTVLCDIILLNFLKGAEQYKAKKFEEVSDNPSEGNGLYRSQLSLRQTMTKSNDSGAFSIEPYS
;
A
#
# COMPACT_ATOMS: atom_id res chain seq x y z
N MET A 1 32.86 55.53 12.02
CA MET A 1 31.57 55.26 11.33
C MET A 1 31.76 54.92 9.87
N TRP A 2 32.56 55.67 9.09
CA TRP A 2 32.80 55.37 7.67
C TRP A 2 33.51 54.02 7.43
N SER A 3 34.49 53.66 8.28
CA SER A 3 35.20 52.36 8.20
C SER A 3 34.27 51.15 8.37
N CYS A 4 33.29 51.19 9.29
CA CYS A 4 32.36 50.08 9.47
C CYS A 4 31.41 49.91 8.27
N ILE A 5 31.07 51.00 7.58
CA ILE A 5 30.18 50.95 6.41
C ILE A 5 30.95 50.36 5.22
N THR A 6 32.22 50.71 5.05
CA THR A 6 33.06 50.13 3.98
C THR A 6 33.33 48.65 4.23
N ASP A 7 33.56 48.25 5.48
CA ASP A 7 33.75 46.84 5.84
C ASP A 7 32.46 46.03 5.63
N PHE A 8 31.28 46.63 5.87
CA PHE A 8 29.99 45.98 5.62
C PHE A 8 29.72 45.71 4.12
N PHE A 9 30.25 46.54 3.22
CA PHE A 9 30.15 46.36 1.77
C PHE A 9 31.37 45.63 1.17
N THR A 10 32.06 44.82 1.96
CA THR A 10 33.10 43.92 1.43
C THR A 10 32.49 42.63 0.89
N TYR A 11 33.00 42.16 -0.25
CA TYR A 11 32.62 40.88 -0.85
C TYR A 11 33.84 39.96 -0.89
N GLU A 12 33.80 38.89 -0.11
CA GLU A 12 34.86 37.89 -0.08
C GLU A 12 34.69 36.87 -1.21
N THR A 13 35.80 36.54 -1.88
CA THR A 13 35.84 35.52 -2.92
C THR A 13 37.11 34.69 -2.80
N THR A 14 37.04 33.41 -3.16
CA THR A 14 38.18 32.49 -3.01
C THR A 14 39.15 32.62 -4.19
N LYS A 15 40.45 32.67 -3.88
CA LYS A 15 41.50 32.59 -4.89
C LYS A 15 41.53 31.18 -5.46
N SER A 16 41.38 31.02 -6.77
CA SER A 16 41.32 29.72 -7.45
C SER A 16 42.56 29.45 -8.30
N VAL A 17 42.95 28.19 -8.41
CA VAL A 17 44.05 27.72 -9.28
C VAL A 17 43.45 27.15 -10.56
N VAL A 18 43.78 27.75 -11.71
CA VAL A 18 43.29 27.28 -13.01
C VAL A 18 44.32 26.32 -13.63
N VAL A 19 44.01 25.02 -13.65
CA VAL A 19 44.86 23.99 -14.25
C VAL A 19 44.48 23.78 -15.71
N LYS A 20 45.40 24.11 -16.64
CA LYS A 20 45.23 23.90 -18.09
C LYS A 20 45.80 22.55 -18.55
N SER A 21 45.25 21.44 -18.05
CA SER A 21 45.60 20.08 -18.49
C SER A 21 44.43 19.46 -19.25
N TRP A 22 44.67 18.92 -20.44
CA TRP A 22 43.64 18.32 -21.28
C TRP A 22 43.00 17.08 -20.62
N THR A 23 43.81 16.23 -19.99
CA THR A 23 43.35 15.01 -19.31
C THR A 23 42.39 15.34 -18.16
N ILE A 24 42.77 16.27 -17.27
CA ILE A 24 41.93 16.69 -16.14
C ILE A 24 40.72 17.49 -16.61
N GLY A 25 40.90 18.32 -17.64
CA GLY A 25 39.80 19.06 -18.25
C GLY A 25 38.70 18.14 -18.76
N ILE A 26 39.07 17.07 -19.50
CA ILE A 26 38.11 16.06 -19.97
C ILE A 26 37.45 15.34 -18.81
N ILE A 27 38.23 14.82 -17.86
CA ILE A 27 37.68 14.09 -16.71
C ILE A 27 36.66 14.94 -15.95
N ASN A 28 37.01 16.20 -15.65
CA ASN A 28 36.10 17.12 -14.97
C ASN A 28 34.82 17.37 -15.77
N ARG A 29 34.93 17.65 -17.09
CA ARG A 29 33.75 17.87 -17.94
C ARG A 29 32.89 16.62 -18.09
N VAL A 30 33.48 15.42 -18.16
CA VAL A 30 32.74 14.16 -18.20
C VAL A 30 31.98 13.93 -16.89
N VAL A 31 32.63 14.13 -15.74
CA VAL A 31 31.97 14.00 -14.43
C VAL A 31 30.82 15.00 -14.29
N GLN A 32 31.03 16.26 -14.68
CA GLN A 32 29.97 17.27 -14.70
C GLN A 32 28.80 16.88 -15.61
N LEU A 33 29.10 16.37 -16.81
CA LEU A 33 28.09 15.90 -17.75
C LEU A 33 27.28 14.75 -17.16
N LEU A 34 27.92 13.77 -16.54
CA LEU A 34 27.24 12.64 -15.89
C LEU A 34 26.29 13.10 -14.78
N ILE A 35 26.74 14.03 -13.93
CA ILE A 35 25.90 14.60 -12.87
C ILE A 35 24.70 15.34 -13.48
N ILE A 36 24.93 16.19 -14.49
CA ILE A 36 23.85 16.94 -15.16
C ILE A 36 22.85 15.98 -15.82
N THR A 37 23.32 14.98 -16.55
CA THR A 37 22.46 13.97 -17.18
C THR A 37 21.65 13.19 -16.16
N TYR A 38 22.24 12.84 -15.00
CA TYR A 38 21.52 12.20 -13.90
C TYR A 38 20.40 13.10 -13.37
N PHE A 39 20.67 14.37 -13.09
CA PHE A 39 19.63 15.28 -12.59
C PHE A 39 18.52 15.49 -13.62
N ILE A 40 18.86 15.74 -14.89
CA ILE A 40 17.85 15.95 -15.94
C ILE A 40 17.04 14.66 -16.17
N GLY A 41 17.69 13.51 -16.36
CA GLY A 41 17.03 12.26 -16.70
C GLY A 41 16.29 11.59 -15.54
N TRP A 42 16.95 11.45 -14.40
CA TRP A 42 16.38 10.77 -13.25
C TRP A 42 15.50 11.70 -12.41
N VAL A 43 16.08 12.78 -11.88
CA VAL A 43 15.39 13.65 -10.90
C VAL A 43 14.27 14.45 -11.56
N PHE A 44 14.54 15.08 -12.70
CA PHE A 44 13.54 15.90 -13.38
C PHE A 44 12.58 15.06 -14.23
N LEU A 45 13.05 14.17 -15.11
CA LEU A 45 12.13 13.47 -16.03
C LEU A 45 11.46 12.22 -15.41
N THR A 46 12.18 11.41 -14.64
CA THR A 46 11.65 10.14 -14.10
C THR A 46 10.87 10.37 -12.80
N GLU A 47 11.49 11.02 -11.81
CA GLU A 47 10.87 11.32 -10.51
C GLU A 47 9.91 12.52 -10.57
N LYS A 48 9.99 13.34 -11.62
CA LYS A 48 9.18 14.57 -11.79
C LYS A 48 9.27 15.49 -10.59
N ALA A 49 10.49 15.71 -10.09
CA ALA A 49 10.75 16.55 -8.92
C ALA A 49 10.38 18.04 -9.13
N TYR A 50 10.05 18.45 -10.36
CA TYR A 50 9.50 19.77 -10.68
C TYR A 50 8.01 19.92 -10.32
N GLN A 51 7.33 18.83 -9.92
CA GLN A 51 5.93 18.82 -9.56
C GLN A 51 5.74 18.82 -8.04
N ILE A 52 4.68 19.49 -7.57
CA ILE A 52 4.11 19.17 -6.27
C ILE A 52 3.29 17.89 -6.43
N ARG A 53 3.33 17.01 -5.43
CA ARG A 53 2.53 15.78 -5.38
C ARG A 53 1.44 15.91 -4.32
N ASP A 54 0.24 15.49 -4.66
CA ASP A 54 -0.89 15.35 -3.74
C ASP A 54 -1.27 13.87 -3.63
N THR A 55 -1.04 13.29 -2.45
CA THR A 55 -1.41 11.92 -2.10
C THR A 55 -2.66 11.86 -1.22
N ALA A 56 -3.16 13.01 -0.76
CA ALA A 56 -4.33 13.11 0.12
C ALA A 56 -5.62 13.12 -0.70
N ILE A 57 -5.82 12.06 -1.48
CA ILE A 57 -6.99 11.91 -2.35
C ILE A 57 -8.27 11.79 -1.51
N GLU A 58 -9.24 12.66 -1.79
CA GLU A 58 -10.60 12.51 -1.31
C GLU A 58 -11.35 11.58 -2.29
N SER A 59 -11.91 10.48 -1.80
CA SER A 59 -12.59 9.50 -2.64
C SER A 59 -13.98 9.19 -2.10
N SER A 60 -14.95 9.12 -3.01
CA SER A 60 -16.31 8.64 -2.75
C SER A 60 -16.60 7.45 -3.66
N VAL A 61 -17.05 6.34 -3.05
CA VAL A 61 -17.39 5.10 -3.76
C VAL A 61 -18.84 4.75 -3.45
N MET A 62 -19.59 4.47 -4.52
CA MET A 62 -20.93 3.92 -4.46
C MET A 62 -20.98 2.63 -5.27
N THR A 63 -21.55 1.59 -4.67
CA THR A 63 -21.66 0.27 -5.30
C THR A 63 -23.11 -0.15 -5.44
N LYS A 64 -23.41 -0.91 -6.50
CA LYS A 64 -24.73 -1.51 -6.71
C LYS A 64 -24.58 -2.86 -7.38
N VAL A 65 -25.05 -3.91 -6.73
CA VAL A 65 -25.05 -5.25 -7.30
C VAL A 65 -26.37 -5.50 -8.01
N LYS A 66 -26.35 -6.29 -9.09
CA LYS A 66 -27.55 -6.79 -9.79
C LYS A 66 -27.37 -8.26 -10.15
N GLY A 67 -28.45 -9.02 -9.99
CA GLY A 67 -28.51 -10.44 -10.28
C GLY A 67 -29.74 -11.08 -9.65
N PHE A 68 -30.08 -12.26 -10.11
CA PHE A 68 -31.06 -13.14 -9.49
C PHE A 68 -30.46 -14.53 -9.44
N GLY A 69 -30.62 -15.22 -8.32
CA GLY A 69 -30.18 -16.60 -8.16
C GLY A 69 -31.28 -17.46 -7.55
N ILE A 70 -31.13 -18.77 -7.64
CA ILE A 70 -32.06 -19.72 -7.03
C ILE A 70 -31.31 -20.42 -5.90
N TYR A 71 -31.87 -20.35 -4.69
CA TYR A 71 -31.30 -21.01 -3.51
C TYR A 71 -32.42 -21.70 -2.73
N ASN A 72 -32.29 -23.01 -2.49
CA ASN A 72 -33.32 -23.83 -1.83
C ASN A 72 -34.73 -23.63 -2.43
N ASN A 73 -34.86 -23.68 -3.76
CA ASN A 73 -36.10 -23.44 -4.51
C ASN A 73 -36.75 -22.05 -4.30
N LYS A 74 -36.02 -21.08 -3.77
CA LYS A 74 -36.44 -19.67 -3.64
C LYS A 74 -35.61 -18.80 -4.57
N VAL A 75 -36.25 -17.84 -5.21
CA VAL A 75 -35.55 -16.79 -5.95
C VAL A 75 -34.99 -15.79 -4.95
N MET A 76 -33.70 -15.50 -5.08
CA MET A 76 -32.96 -14.58 -4.23
C MET A 76 -32.61 -13.33 -5.03
N ASP A 77 -32.91 -12.16 -4.48
CA ASP A 77 -32.58 -10.87 -5.10
C ASP A 77 -31.53 -10.09 -4.29
N VAL A 78 -31.20 -8.88 -4.77
CA VAL A 78 -30.18 -8.01 -4.18
C VAL A 78 -30.44 -7.73 -2.69
N ALA A 79 -31.70 -7.63 -2.25
CA ALA A 79 -32.03 -7.37 -0.86
C ALA A 79 -31.81 -8.60 0.05
N ASP A 80 -31.79 -9.80 -0.53
CA ASP A 80 -31.56 -11.03 0.21
C ASP A 80 -30.07 -11.36 0.39
N TYR A 81 -29.28 -11.20 -0.67
CA TYR A 81 -27.89 -11.68 -0.69
C TYR A 81 -26.83 -10.59 -0.54
N VAL A 82 -27.16 -9.29 -0.63
CA VAL A 82 -26.17 -8.21 -0.44
C VAL A 82 -26.23 -7.64 0.95
N THR A 83 -25.08 -7.58 1.63
CA THR A 83 -24.99 -6.94 2.94
C THR A 83 -23.65 -6.23 3.16
N PRO A 84 -23.62 -5.03 3.74
CA PRO A 84 -24.79 -4.23 4.12
C PRO A 84 -25.42 -3.54 2.89
N THR A 85 -26.68 -3.11 3.00
CA THR A 85 -27.48 -2.67 1.83
C THR A 85 -27.20 -1.23 1.38
N GLN A 86 -26.43 -0.43 2.12
CA GLN A 86 -26.23 0.99 1.80
C GLN A 86 -25.33 1.25 0.56
N GLY A 87 -24.65 0.23 0.02
CA GLY A 87 -23.87 0.36 -1.22
C GLY A 87 -22.62 1.24 -1.07
N ALA A 88 -21.81 0.95 -0.05
CA ALA A 88 -20.56 1.65 0.24
C ALA A 88 -19.34 1.02 -0.50
N SER A 89 -18.12 1.40 -0.08
CA SER A 89 -16.87 0.78 -0.57
C SER A 89 -16.72 -0.69 -0.16
N VAL A 90 -17.43 -1.14 0.87
CA VAL A 90 -17.40 -2.51 1.37
C VAL A 90 -18.80 -3.11 1.31
N PHE A 91 -18.92 -4.26 0.66
CA PHE A 91 -20.17 -5.03 0.58
C PHE A 91 -19.88 -6.52 0.44
N CYS A 92 -20.81 -7.35 0.85
CA CYS A 92 -20.71 -8.80 0.76
C CYS A 92 -21.80 -9.32 -0.17
N ILE A 93 -21.46 -10.30 -1.00
CA ILE A 93 -22.42 -11.10 -1.75
C ILE A 93 -22.44 -12.49 -1.11
N ILE A 94 -23.58 -12.83 -0.52
CA ILE A 94 -23.81 -14.12 0.11
C ILE A 94 -23.94 -15.19 -0.96
N THR A 95 -23.11 -16.23 -0.85
CA THR A 95 -23.08 -17.37 -1.78
C THR A 95 -23.68 -18.63 -1.17
N LYS A 96 -23.60 -18.81 0.14
CA LYS A 96 -24.14 -19.99 0.83
C LYS A 96 -24.74 -19.62 2.18
N LEU A 97 -25.87 -20.23 2.49
CA LEU A 97 -26.66 -19.97 3.69
C LEU A 97 -26.96 -21.27 4.44
N ILE A 98 -26.72 -21.27 5.75
CA ILE A 98 -27.26 -22.28 6.67
C ILE A 98 -28.31 -21.57 7.54
N THR A 99 -29.56 -21.97 7.39
CA THR A 99 -30.71 -21.34 8.04
C THR A 99 -31.26 -22.26 9.13
N THR A 100 -31.41 -21.72 10.34
CA THR A 100 -32.14 -22.37 11.45
C THR A 100 -33.40 -21.56 11.71
N GLU A 101 -34.53 -22.05 11.20
CA GLU A 101 -35.82 -21.38 11.30
C GLU A 101 -36.48 -21.58 12.67
N ASN A 102 -37.41 -20.69 13.01
CA ASN A 102 -38.32 -20.82 14.16
C ASN A 102 -37.61 -21.03 15.52
N GLN A 103 -36.46 -20.39 15.73
CA GLN A 103 -35.80 -20.42 17.03
C GLN A 103 -36.61 -19.62 18.05
N VAL A 104 -36.86 -20.22 19.21
CA VAL A 104 -37.51 -19.59 20.38
C VAL A 104 -36.61 -19.67 21.60
N GLN A 105 -36.79 -18.78 22.58
CA GLN A 105 -36.06 -18.88 23.85
C GLN A 105 -36.57 -20.09 24.66
N GLY A 106 -35.67 -21.01 25.00
CA GLY A 106 -36.04 -22.23 25.70
C GLY A 106 -34.85 -23.09 26.12
N TYR A 107 -35.12 -24.39 26.26
CA TYR A 107 -34.15 -25.41 26.62
C TYR A 107 -34.09 -26.46 25.53
N CYS A 108 -32.89 -26.80 25.08
CA CYS A 108 -32.67 -27.83 24.05
C CYS A 108 -31.27 -28.45 24.19
N PRO A 109 -31.05 -29.64 23.65
CA PRO A 109 -29.70 -30.19 23.50
C PRO A 109 -28.82 -29.30 22.62
N ASP A 110 -27.53 -29.19 22.96
CA ASP A 110 -26.53 -28.60 22.09
C ASP A 110 -26.32 -29.48 20.84
N SER A 111 -26.14 -28.85 19.68
CA SER A 111 -25.98 -29.50 18.37
C SER A 111 -24.51 -29.82 18.03
N GLU A 112 -23.53 -29.27 18.77
CA GLU A 112 -22.10 -29.47 18.51
C GLU A 112 -21.62 -30.82 19.11
N LYS A 113 -21.83 -31.88 18.32
CA LYS A 113 -21.58 -33.28 18.70
C LYS A 113 -20.15 -33.58 19.18
N ARG A 114 -19.15 -32.82 18.74
CA ARG A 114 -17.74 -33.10 19.06
C ARG A 114 -17.30 -32.57 20.42
N LYS A 115 -17.98 -31.54 20.96
CA LYS A 115 -17.53 -30.83 22.17
C LYS A 115 -18.45 -30.99 23.38
N PHE A 116 -19.72 -31.33 23.16
CA PHE A 116 -20.74 -31.36 24.22
C PHE A 116 -21.45 -32.71 24.36
N LEU A 117 -20.82 -33.80 23.87
CA LEU A 117 -21.28 -35.16 24.11
C LEU A 117 -21.28 -35.47 25.60
N CYS A 118 -22.34 -36.09 26.10
CA CYS A 118 -22.46 -36.51 27.49
C CYS A 118 -23.06 -37.91 27.58
N THR A 119 -22.73 -38.64 28.64
CA THR A 119 -23.43 -39.88 29.02
C THR A 119 -24.37 -39.61 30.19
N ASP A 120 -23.89 -38.81 31.14
CA ASP A 120 -24.57 -38.45 32.38
C ASP A 120 -24.48 -36.93 32.65
N ASP A 121 -25.39 -36.44 33.50
CA ASP A 121 -25.48 -35.02 33.88
C ASP A 121 -24.16 -34.46 34.45
N ARG A 122 -23.32 -35.31 35.05
CA ARG A 122 -22.02 -34.91 35.62
C ARG A 122 -21.02 -34.41 34.57
N ASN A 123 -21.15 -34.82 33.32
CA ASN A 123 -20.33 -34.34 32.22
C ASN A 123 -20.68 -32.91 31.81
N CYS A 124 -21.87 -32.43 32.19
CA CYS A 124 -22.38 -31.12 31.86
C CYS A 124 -22.19 -30.17 33.04
N THR A 125 -21.18 -29.31 32.98
CA THR A 125 -20.97 -28.33 34.05
C THR A 125 -21.95 -27.17 33.90
N LYS A 126 -22.71 -26.91 34.97
CA LYS A 126 -23.74 -25.87 35.01
C LYS A 126 -23.12 -24.47 34.90
N HIS A 127 -23.79 -23.57 34.18
CA HIS A 127 -23.44 -22.15 34.05
C HIS A 127 -22.06 -21.84 33.47
N ILE A 128 -21.41 -22.80 32.81
CA ILE A 128 -20.20 -22.49 32.05
C ILE A 128 -20.58 -21.86 30.72
N ASN A 129 -20.22 -20.59 30.54
CA ASN A 129 -20.25 -19.91 29.25
C ASN A 129 -19.01 -20.30 28.45
N LYS A 130 -19.05 -21.46 27.77
CA LYS A 130 -18.01 -21.81 26.80
C LYS A 130 -18.25 -21.01 25.51
N PRO A 131 -17.24 -20.30 24.95
CA PRO A 131 -17.41 -19.54 23.70
C PRO A 131 -17.86 -20.37 22.49
N ALA A 132 -17.69 -21.69 22.54
CA ALA A 132 -18.11 -22.62 21.49
C ALA A 132 -19.53 -23.17 21.65
N SER A 133 -20.23 -22.85 22.76
CA SER A 133 -21.60 -23.29 23.04
C SER A 133 -22.62 -22.34 22.41
N TYR A 134 -23.75 -22.87 21.95
CA TYR A 134 -24.85 -22.04 21.40
C TYR A 134 -25.73 -21.40 22.50
N GLY A 135 -25.50 -21.73 23.77
CA GLY A 135 -26.22 -21.19 24.92
C GLY A 135 -25.53 -21.46 26.25
N ILE A 136 -26.25 -21.25 27.36
CA ILE A 136 -25.75 -21.47 28.72
C ILE A 136 -26.08 -22.90 29.14
N ALA A 137 -25.07 -23.70 29.49
CA ALA A 137 -25.28 -25.09 29.92
C ALA A 137 -26.09 -25.16 31.23
N THR A 138 -27.17 -25.97 31.23
CA THR A 138 -28.04 -26.16 32.40
C THR A 138 -27.51 -27.21 33.38
N GLY A 139 -26.56 -28.03 32.92
CA GLY A 139 -25.98 -29.14 33.68
C GLY A 139 -26.72 -30.48 33.52
N ARG A 140 -27.69 -30.57 32.60
CA ARG A 140 -28.39 -31.83 32.28
C ARG A 140 -27.88 -32.44 30.99
N CYS A 141 -27.87 -33.76 30.91
CA CYS A 141 -27.54 -34.53 29.72
C CYS A 141 -28.83 -35.06 29.08
N VAL A 142 -29.20 -34.53 27.91
CA VAL A 142 -30.47 -34.84 27.25
C VAL A 142 -30.23 -35.50 25.88
N PRO A 143 -31.13 -36.37 25.40
CA PRO A 143 -30.98 -37.01 24.10
C PRO A 143 -31.10 -35.97 22.96
N PHE A 144 -30.08 -35.89 22.11
CA PHE A 144 -30.12 -35.12 20.86
C PHE A 144 -30.73 -35.95 19.73
N ASN A 145 -30.36 -37.23 19.65
CA ASN A 145 -31.02 -38.23 18.79
C ASN A 145 -31.10 -39.58 19.51
N ALA A 146 -31.59 -40.63 18.84
CA ALA A 146 -31.75 -41.96 19.43
C ALA A 146 -30.45 -42.60 19.96
N MET A 147 -29.27 -42.18 19.46
CA MET A 147 -27.97 -42.76 19.82
C MET A 147 -27.05 -41.82 20.60
N ILE A 148 -27.30 -40.52 20.56
CA ILE A 148 -26.38 -39.46 21.00
C ILE A 148 -27.10 -38.56 22.00
N LYS A 149 -26.49 -38.38 23.17
CA LYS A 149 -26.91 -37.40 24.17
C LYS A 149 -25.92 -36.24 24.23
N THR A 150 -26.43 -35.03 24.38
CA THR A 150 -25.62 -33.82 24.53
C THR A 150 -26.11 -32.98 25.70
N CYS A 151 -25.24 -32.10 26.18
CA CYS A 151 -25.61 -31.21 27.27
C CYS A 151 -26.77 -30.28 26.87
N GLU A 152 -27.74 -30.14 27.75
CA GLU A 152 -28.85 -29.20 27.60
C GLU A 152 -28.35 -27.76 27.81
N ILE A 153 -28.77 -26.88 26.92
CA ILE A 153 -28.47 -25.45 26.94
C ILE A 153 -29.75 -24.63 27.07
N LYS A 154 -29.65 -23.51 27.76
CA LYS A 154 -30.66 -22.45 27.79
C LYS A 154 -30.27 -21.37 26.77
N GLY A 155 -31.15 -21.10 25.82
CA GLY A 155 -30.90 -20.11 24.77
C GLY A 155 -31.92 -20.21 23.62
N TRP A 156 -31.46 -19.88 22.41
CA TRP A 156 -32.28 -19.97 21.21
C TRP A 156 -32.33 -21.41 20.69
N CYS A 157 -33.51 -22.01 20.74
CA CYS A 157 -33.77 -23.41 20.43
C CYS A 157 -34.71 -23.57 19.24
N PRO A 158 -34.48 -24.53 18.32
CA PRO A 158 -33.37 -25.51 18.34
C PRO A 158 -32.01 -24.88 18.00
N ALA A 159 -30.93 -25.50 18.49
CA ALA A 159 -29.56 -25.08 18.19
C ALA A 159 -29.21 -25.29 16.71
N GLU A 160 -28.30 -24.46 16.16
CA GLU A 160 -27.88 -24.51 14.77
C GLU A 160 -27.14 -25.82 14.44
N ILE A 161 -27.52 -26.51 13.36
CA ILE A 161 -26.85 -27.73 12.93
C ILE A 161 -25.89 -27.42 11.77
N ASP A 162 -24.59 -27.29 12.08
CA ASP A 162 -23.55 -26.97 11.09
C ASP A 162 -23.02 -28.21 10.32
N THR A 163 -23.61 -29.38 10.53
CA THR A 163 -23.19 -30.63 9.86
C THR A 163 -23.69 -30.74 8.43
N ILE A 164 -24.79 -30.06 8.10
CA ILE A 164 -25.37 -30.05 6.76
C ILE A 164 -24.64 -28.98 5.94
N LYS A 165 -24.01 -29.40 4.85
CA LYS A 165 -23.30 -28.49 3.93
C LYS A 165 -24.17 -28.25 2.70
N PRO A 166 -24.98 -27.18 2.67
CA PRO A 166 -25.76 -26.84 1.49
C PRO A 166 -24.86 -26.41 0.34
N THR A 167 -25.32 -26.63 -0.89
CA THR A 167 -24.61 -26.20 -2.10
C THR A 167 -24.70 -24.68 -2.26
N PRO A 168 -23.61 -23.98 -2.62
CA PRO A 168 -23.64 -22.54 -2.89
C PRO A 168 -24.53 -22.17 -4.10
N MET A 169 -24.99 -20.91 -4.12
CA MET A 169 -25.69 -20.28 -5.24
C MET A 169 -24.71 -19.98 -6.37
N MET A 170 -24.63 -20.86 -7.36
CA MET A 170 -23.64 -20.75 -8.45
C MET A 170 -23.95 -19.61 -9.42
N GLU A 171 -25.21 -19.16 -9.51
CA GLU A 171 -25.64 -18.02 -10.32
C GLU A 171 -24.95 -16.72 -9.92
N THR A 172 -24.43 -16.64 -8.69
CA THR A 172 -23.65 -15.50 -8.20
C THR A 172 -22.43 -15.19 -9.09
N GLU A 173 -21.87 -16.16 -9.80
CA GLU A 173 -20.79 -15.93 -10.75
C GLU A 173 -21.18 -14.94 -11.89
N ASN A 174 -22.46 -14.92 -12.24
CA ASN A 174 -23.02 -14.08 -13.31
C ASN A 174 -23.57 -12.75 -12.81
N PHE A 175 -23.50 -12.47 -11.51
CA PHE A 175 -23.95 -11.19 -10.99
C PHE A 175 -23.02 -10.07 -11.45
N THR A 176 -23.56 -8.86 -11.49
CA THR A 176 -22.83 -7.67 -11.91
C THR A 176 -22.72 -6.68 -10.75
N ILE A 177 -21.55 -6.08 -10.61
CA ILE A 177 -21.23 -5.03 -9.65
C ILE A 177 -21.04 -3.75 -10.44
N PHE A 178 -21.88 -2.77 -10.21
CA PHE A 178 -21.68 -1.41 -10.69
C PHE A 178 -20.90 -0.61 -9.66
N ILE A 179 -19.77 -0.02 -10.07
CA ILE A 179 -18.93 0.81 -9.20
C ILE A 179 -18.90 2.24 -9.76
N LYS A 180 -19.41 3.18 -8.97
CA LYS A 180 -19.26 4.62 -9.23
C LYS A 180 -18.24 5.17 -8.24
N ASN A 181 -17.11 5.67 -8.77
CA ASN A 181 -16.07 6.30 -7.99
C ASN A 181 -15.88 7.75 -8.46
N SER A 182 -15.86 8.66 -7.50
CA SER A 182 -15.49 10.07 -7.69
C SER A 182 -14.28 10.37 -6.81
N ILE A 183 -13.29 11.04 -7.39
CA ILE A 183 -12.06 11.44 -6.71
C ILE A 183 -11.83 12.93 -6.79
N ARG A 184 -11.17 13.47 -5.77
CA ARG A 184 -10.73 14.86 -5.70
C ARG A 184 -9.32 14.95 -5.13
N PHE A 185 -8.47 15.68 -5.83
CA PHE A 185 -7.15 16.09 -5.33
C PHE A 185 -7.27 17.53 -4.81
N PRO A 186 -7.45 17.73 -3.49
CA PRO A 186 -7.78 19.03 -2.92
C PRO A 186 -6.68 20.07 -3.14
N THR A 187 -5.40 19.68 -3.14
CA THR A 187 -4.28 20.61 -3.36
C THR A 187 -4.37 21.30 -4.72
N PHE A 188 -4.88 20.61 -5.74
CA PHE A 188 -5.03 21.15 -7.11
C PHE A 188 -6.46 21.52 -7.47
N ASN A 189 -7.41 21.34 -6.53
CA ASN A 189 -8.85 21.45 -6.75
C ASN A 189 -9.34 20.71 -8.01
N TYR A 190 -8.77 19.52 -8.25
CA TYR A 190 -9.08 18.71 -9.43
C TYR A 190 -10.05 17.59 -9.05
N THR A 191 -11.10 17.39 -9.84
CA THR A 191 -12.11 16.35 -9.63
C THR A 191 -12.31 15.51 -10.89
N LYS A 192 -12.41 14.19 -10.71
CA LYS A 192 -12.72 13.26 -11.80
C LYS A 192 -13.47 12.05 -11.27
N GLY A 193 -14.08 11.27 -12.14
CA GLY A 193 -14.71 10.01 -11.78
C GLY A 193 -14.37 8.93 -12.80
N ASN A 194 -14.65 7.68 -12.45
CA ASN A 194 -14.48 6.56 -13.39
C ASN A 194 -15.54 6.52 -14.50
N PHE A 195 -16.55 7.39 -14.42
CA PHE A 195 -17.58 7.57 -15.44
C PHE A 195 -17.19 8.76 -16.33
N LEU A 196 -16.95 8.49 -17.61
CA LEU A 196 -16.72 9.54 -18.59
C LEU A 196 -18.00 10.37 -18.78
N PRO A 197 -17.90 11.70 -19.00
CA PRO A 197 -19.06 12.56 -19.24
C PRO A 197 -19.91 12.12 -20.44
N ASN A 198 -19.26 11.51 -21.43
CA ASN A 198 -19.87 11.13 -22.72
C ASN A 198 -20.51 9.73 -22.72
N ILE A 199 -20.71 9.11 -21.54
CA ILE A 199 -21.31 7.77 -21.46
C ILE A 199 -22.81 7.84 -21.74
N THR A 200 -23.26 6.98 -22.67
CA THR A 200 -24.69 6.83 -23.00
C THR A 200 -25.35 5.71 -22.18
N LYS A 201 -26.67 5.78 -22.02
CA LYS A 201 -27.45 4.70 -21.38
C LYS A 201 -27.27 3.35 -22.10
N LYS A 202 -27.14 3.37 -23.42
CA LYS A 202 -26.90 2.16 -24.24
C LYS A 202 -25.57 1.50 -23.92
N TYR A 203 -24.51 2.30 -23.76
CA TYR A 203 -23.20 1.78 -23.34
C TYR A 203 -23.28 1.08 -21.99
N ILE A 204 -23.92 1.70 -20.99
CA ILE A 204 -24.07 1.13 -19.64
C ILE A 204 -24.93 -0.14 -19.64
N SER A 205 -25.89 -0.32 -20.55
CA SER A 205 -26.66 -1.57 -20.60
C SER A 205 -25.91 -2.75 -21.20
N GLU A 206 -24.91 -2.50 -22.05
CA GLU A 206 -24.24 -3.54 -22.84
C GLU A 206 -22.79 -3.79 -22.42
N CYS A 207 -22.13 -2.81 -21.77
CA CYS A 207 -20.72 -2.93 -21.43
C CYS A 207 -20.50 -3.91 -20.27
N ASN A 208 -19.42 -4.68 -20.39
CA ASN A 208 -18.81 -5.43 -19.29
C ASN A 208 -17.33 -5.04 -19.22
N PHE A 209 -16.82 -4.86 -18.01
CA PHE A 209 -15.42 -4.52 -17.78
C PHE A 209 -14.51 -5.64 -18.27
N ASP A 210 -13.49 -5.24 -19.03
CA ASP A 210 -12.40 -6.12 -19.48
C ASP A 210 -11.09 -5.34 -19.38
N MET A 211 -10.00 -6.01 -18.97
CA MET A 211 -8.71 -5.36 -18.77
C MET A 211 -8.13 -4.77 -20.07
N VAL A 212 -8.45 -5.35 -21.22
CA VAL A 212 -7.87 -4.98 -22.52
C VAL A 212 -8.87 -4.20 -23.38
N ASN A 213 -10.08 -4.73 -23.53
CA ASN A 213 -11.04 -4.22 -24.51
C ASN A 213 -11.92 -3.10 -23.94
N ASN A 214 -12.28 -3.16 -22.65
CA ASN A 214 -13.30 -2.29 -22.04
C ASN A 214 -12.90 -1.83 -20.62
N THR A 215 -11.73 -1.20 -20.50
CA THR A 215 -11.15 -0.80 -19.20
C THR A 215 -11.95 0.31 -18.49
N TYR A 216 -12.78 1.05 -19.20
CA TYR A 216 -13.58 2.17 -18.66
C TYR A 216 -15.02 1.79 -18.30
N CYS A 217 -15.45 0.55 -18.53
CA CYS A 217 -16.79 0.14 -18.17
C CYS A 217 -16.91 0.01 -16.63
N PRO A 218 -17.88 0.65 -15.98
CA PRO A 218 -18.05 0.60 -14.53
C PRO A 218 -18.82 -0.65 -14.04
N ILE A 219 -19.11 -1.60 -14.92
CA ILE A 219 -19.87 -2.82 -14.62
C ILE A 219 -18.93 -4.01 -14.66
N PHE A 220 -18.83 -4.71 -13.53
CA PHE A 220 -17.93 -5.83 -13.33
C PHE A 220 -18.72 -7.10 -13.06
N ARG A 221 -18.55 -8.14 -13.86
CA ARG A 221 -19.09 -9.46 -13.55
C ARG A 221 -18.31 -10.09 -12.39
N VAL A 222 -19.02 -10.68 -11.42
CA VAL A 222 -18.42 -11.28 -10.22
C VAL A 222 -17.41 -12.38 -10.57
N GLY A 223 -17.75 -13.29 -11.49
CA GLY A 223 -16.83 -14.33 -11.95
C GLY A 223 -15.54 -13.78 -12.55
N ASP A 224 -15.63 -12.70 -13.34
CA ASP A 224 -14.47 -12.04 -13.93
C ASP A 224 -13.57 -11.42 -12.87
N VAL A 225 -14.15 -10.74 -11.88
CA VAL A 225 -13.41 -10.17 -10.73
C VAL A 225 -12.65 -11.24 -9.96
N VAL A 226 -13.30 -12.38 -9.68
CA VAL A 226 -12.67 -13.51 -8.97
C VAL A 226 -11.56 -14.14 -9.82
N ARG A 227 -11.76 -14.27 -11.13
CA ARG A 227 -10.75 -14.74 -12.08
C ARG A 227 -9.55 -13.80 -12.17
N TYR A 228 -9.76 -12.49 -12.21
CA TYR A 228 -8.69 -11.49 -12.21
C TYR A 228 -7.88 -11.50 -10.91
N ALA A 229 -8.51 -11.85 -9.78
CA ALA A 229 -7.82 -12.09 -8.50
C ALA A 229 -7.12 -13.46 -8.44
N GLN A 230 -7.08 -14.22 -9.55
CA GLN A 230 -6.48 -15.56 -9.66
C GLN A 230 -7.07 -16.57 -8.66
N GLN A 231 -8.38 -16.48 -8.40
CA GLN A 231 -9.10 -17.38 -7.49
C GLN A 231 -10.08 -18.26 -8.25
N ASN A 232 -10.42 -19.42 -7.65
CA ASN A 232 -11.48 -20.29 -8.15
C ASN A 232 -12.81 -19.91 -7.48
N PHE A 233 -13.82 -19.55 -8.30
CA PHE A 233 -15.13 -19.13 -7.83
C PHE A 233 -15.83 -20.19 -6.98
N THR A 234 -15.84 -21.46 -7.39
CA THR A 234 -16.55 -22.54 -6.68
C THR A 234 -16.02 -22.72 -5.26
N ASN A 235 -14.69 -22.68 -5.07
CA ASN A 235 -14.08 -22.79 -3.74
C ASN A 235 -14.41 -21.56 -2.88
N LEU A 236 -14.35 -20.37 -3.47
CA LEU A 236 -14.66 -19.13 -2.79
C LEU A 236 -16.15 -19.03 -2.41
N ALA A 237 -17.05 -19.55 -3.24
CA ALA A 237 -18.47 -19.61 -2.95
C ALA A 237 -18.80 -20.60 -1.81
N GLU A 238 -18.03 -21.68 -1.68
CA GLU A 238 -18.18 -22.69 -0.63
C GLU A 238 -17.71 -22.19 0.74
N HIS A 239 -16.55 -21.55 0.82
CA HIS A 239 -15.95 -21.15 2.10
C HIS A 239 -16.12 -19.65 2.42
N GLY A 240 -16.49 -18.85 1.44
CA GLY A 240 -16.40 -17.40 1.50
C GLY A 240 -14.95 -16.90 1.39
N GLY A 241 -14.79 -15.59 1.25
CA GLY A 241 -13.48 -14.94 1.27
C GLY A 241 -13.58 -13.44 1.03
N VAL A 242 -12.44 -12.78 0.87
CA VAL A 242 -12.37 -11.32 0.73
C VAL A 242 -11.57 -10.95 -0.52
N ILE A 243 -12.21 -10.23 -1.44
CA ILE A 243 -11.63 -9.74 -2.69
C ILE A 243 -11.49 -8.22 -2.64
N GLY A 244 -10.29 -7.73 -2.90
CA GLY A 244 -10.00 -6.31 -3.06
C GLY A 244 -10.09 -5.89 -4.52
N ILE A 245 -10.90 -4.87 -4.79
CA ILE A 245 -10.96 -4.17 -6.08
C ILE A 245 -10.22 -2.84 -5.90
N LYS A 246 -8.98 -2.78 -6.37
CA LYS A 246 -8.14 -1.58 -6.24
C LYS A 246 -8.31 -0.68 -7.45
N ILE A 247 -8.61 0.59 -7.21
CA ILE A 247 -8.72 1.65 -8.22
C ILE A 247 -7.58 2.64 -7.97
N GLY A 248 -6.60 2.67 -8.87
CA GLY A 248 -5.44 3.55 -8.81
C GLY A 248 -5.58 4.76 -9.73
N TRP A 249 -5.43 5.97 -9.17
CA TRP A 249 -5.43 7.24 -9.89
C TRP A 249 -4.04 7.87 -9.88
N MET A 250 -3.21 7.50 -10.85
CA MET A 250 -1.88 8.06 -11.04
C MET A 250 -1.93 9.14 -12.12
N CYS A 251 -2.11 10.40 -11.71
CA CYS A 251 -2.41 11.48 -12.63
C CYS A 251 -1.29 12.52 -12.72
N ASP A 252 -0.95 12.87 -13.95
CA ASP A 252 -0.04 13.96 -14.27
C ASP A 252 -0.88 15.13 -14.79
N LEU A 253 -1.15 16.10 -13.92
CA LEU A 253 -2.03 17.24 -14.19
C LEU A 253 -1.39 18.32 -15.07
N ASP A 254 -0.15 18.11 -15.52
CA ASP A 254 0.47 18.92 -16.57
C ASP A 254 -0.01 18.48 -17.97
N LYS A 255 -0.55 17.25 -18.08
CA LYS A 255 -1.14 16.71 -19.31
C LYS A 255 -2.64 17.01 -19.38
N SER A 256 -3.25 16.68 -20.51
CA SER A 256 -4.70 16.79 -20.67
C SER A 256 -5.45 15.87 -19.70
N ASP A 257 -6.68 16.25 -19.38
CA ASP A 257 -7.57 15.51 -18.49
C ASP A 257 -7.72 14.04 -18.91
N ASP A 258 -7.79 13.77 -20.21
CA ASP A 258 -7.98 12.45 -20.81
C ASP A 258 -6.89 11.44 -20.46
N HIS A 259 -5.72 11.89 -20.00
CA HIS A 259 -4.64 11.01 -19.56
C HIS A 259 -4.76 10.58 -18.09
N CYS A 260 -5.57 11.27 -17.28
CA CYS A 260 -5.85 10.89 -15.90
C CYS A 260 -6.99 9.86 -15.86
N ASN A 261 -6.64 8.58 -15.89
CA ASN A 261 -7.59 7.47 -15.99
C ASN A 261 -7.42 6.48 -14.83
N PRO A 262 -8.51 5.81 -14.41
CA PRO A 262 -8.44 4.81 -13.37
C PRO A 262 -7.72 3.55 -13.87
N SER A 263 -6.87 2.99 -13.02
CA SER A 263 -6.26 1.67 -13.21
C SER A 263 -6.89 0.68 -12.24
N TYR A 264 -7.34 -0.48 -12.74
CA TYR A 264 -8.00 -1.49 -11.91
C TYR A 264 -7.07 -2.67 -11.65
N SER A 265 -6.99 -3.12 -10.40
CA SER A 265 -6.32 -4.37 -10.03
C SER A 265 -7.13 -5.14 -9.01
N PHE A 266 -7.01 -6.47 -9.03
CA PHE A 266 -7.84 -7.38 -8.25
C PHE A 266 -6.94 -8.31 -7.46
N THR A 267 -7.28 -8.54 -6.19
CA THR A 267 -6.47 -9.41 -5.32
C THR A 267 -7.33 -10.02 -4.23
N ARG A 268 -6.92 -11.17 -3.72
CA ARG A 268 -7.51 -11.76 -2.52
C ARG A 268 -6.87 -11.14 -1.27
N LEU A 269 -7.67 -10.52 -0.42
CA LEU A 269 -7.19 -9.84 0.80
C LEU A 269 -7.02 -10.81 1.98
N ASP A 270 -7.79 -11.89 2.01
CA ASP A 270 -7.73 -12.93 3.04
C ASP A 270 -6.83 -14.11 2.65
N ALA A 271 -5.71 -13.85 1.97
CA ALA A 271 -4.82 -14.91 1.46
C ALA A 271 -4.32 -15.86 2.56
N MET A 272 -4.12 -15.37 3.78
CA MET A 272 -3.72 -16.20 4.94
C MET A 272 -4.77 -17.27 5.29
N SER A 273 -6.04 -17.06 4.97
CA SER A 273 -7.10 -18.04 5.20
C SER A 273 -6.92 -19.30 4.34
N GLN A 274 -6.25 -19.20 3.19
CA GLN A 274 -5.98 -20.37 2.33
C GLN A 274 -5.01 -21.37 2.98
N ASN A 275 -4.10 -20.86 3.80
CA ASN A 275 -3.08 -21.67 4.47
C ASN A 275 -3.49 -22.11 5.88
N ASN A 276 -4.68 -21.71 6.35
CA ASN A 276 -5.13 -21.97 7.71
C ASN A 276 -6.34 -22.92 7.73
N THR A 277 -6.18 -24.06 8.40
CA THR A 277 -7.26 -25.05 8.57
C THR A 277 -8.31 -24.63 9.60
N VAL A 278 -8.01 -23.65 10.46
CA VAL A 278 -8.91 -23.20 11.54
C VAL A 278 -9.99 -22.23 11.05
N SER A 279 -9.66 -21.38 10.07
CA SER A 279 -10.60 -20.39 9.50
C SER A 279 -10.37 -20.24 8.00
N PRO A 280 -10.88 -21.18 7.17
CA PRO A 280 -10.53 -21.27 5.75
C PRO A 280 -11.19 -20.20 4.85
N GLY A 281 -12.09 -19.37 5.37
CA GLY A 281 -12.83 -18.40 4.58
C GLY A 281 -13.56 -17.36 5.41
N TYR A 282 -14.66 -16.82 4.86
CA TYR A 282 -15.41 -15.71 5.44
C TYR A 282 -16.88 -16.06 5.63
N ASN A 283 -17.33 -16.04 6.88
CA ASN A 283 -18.73 -16.22 7.24
C ASN A 283 -19.11 -15.35 8.44
N PHE A 284 -20.39 -15.07 8.57
CA PHE A 284 -20.96 -14.36 9.71
C PHE A 284 -22.38 -14.87 9.99
N ARG A 285 -22.88 -14.59 11.19
CA ARG A 285 -24.24 -14.95 11.60
C ARG A 285 -25.06 -13.70 11.83
N PHE A 286 -26.32 -13.72 11.38
CA PHE A 286 -27.31 -12.71 11.70
C PHE A 286 -28.66 -13.38 11.93
N ALA A 287 -29.58 -12.66 12.56
CA ALA A 287 -30.91 -13.17 12.86
C ALA A 287 -31.99 -12.24 12.32
N LYS A 288 -33.04 -12.83 11.76
CA LYS A 288 -34.29 -12.15 11.42
C LYS A 288 -35.27 -12.40 12.55
N TYR A 289 -35.72 -11.34 13.23
CA TYR A 289 -36.62 -11.43 14.38
C TYR A 289 -38.07 -11.24 13.96
N PHE A 290 -38.94 -12.03 14.57
CA PHE A 290 -40.37 -12.08 14.30
C PHE A 290 -41.14 -12.29 15.60
N LYS A 291 -42.46 -12.10 15.57
CA LYS A 291 -43.34 -12.29 16.72
C LYS A 291 -44.53 -13.17 16.34
N MET A 292 -44.82 -14.18 17.15
CA MET A 292 -45.98 -15.06 16.98
C MET A 292 -47.27 -14.35 17.40
N GLU A 293 -48.43 -14.86 16.96
CA GLU A 293 -49.75 -14.33 17.35
C GLU A 293 -49.98 -14.37 18.88
N ASN A 294 -49.41 -15.37 19.56
CA ASN A 294 -49.45 -15.49 21.01
C ASN A 294 -48.53 -14.52 21.77
N GLY A 295 -47.82 -13.64 21.06
CA GLY A 295 -46.88 -12.67 21.63
C GLY A 295 -45.46 -13.18 21.89
N THR A 296 -45.16 -14.45 21.59
CA THR A 296 -43.81 -15.03 21.77
C THR A 296 -42.86 -14.56 20.67
N ASP A 297 -41.68 -14.09 21.06
CA ASP A 297 -40.63 -13.71 20.10
C ASP A 297 -39.92 -14.96 19.56
N TYR A 298 -39.75 -15.00 18.24
CA TYR A 298 -38.98 -16.04 17.56
C TYR A 298 -38.05 -15.43 16.53
N ARG A 299 -37.02 -16.17 16.12
CA ARG A 299 -36.08 -15.72 15.10
C ARG A 299 -35.72 -16.81 14.12
N THR A 300 -35.33 -16.39 12.93
CA THR A 300 -34.60 -17.24 11.99
C THR A 300 -33.13 -16.85 12.06
N LEU A 301 -32.30 -17.76 12.54
CA LEU A 301 -30.85 -17.59 12.54
C LEU A 301 -30.29 -17.98 11.18
N VAL A 302 -29.42 -17.14 10.65
CA VAL A 302 -28.80 -17.32 9.35
C VAL A 302 -27.29 -17.23 9.52
N LYS A 303 -26.59 -18.31 9.19
CA LYS A 303 -25.14 -18.31 9.00
C LYS A 303 -24.86 -18.16 7.50
N ALA A 304 -24.27 -17.04 7.13
CA ALA A 304 -23.97 -16.69 5.77
C ALA A 304 -22.48 -16.82 5.48
N TYR A 305 -22.16 -17.56 4.43
CA TYR A 305 -20.86 -17.56 3.78
C TYR A 305 -20.95 -16.61 2.59
N ALA A 306 -19.98 -15.71 2.50
CA ALA A 306 -20.05 -14.62 1.54
C ALA A 306 -18.68 -14.29 0.96
N ILE A 307 -18.72 -13.70 -0.23
CA ILE A 307 -17.57 -13.03 -0.82
C ILE A 307 -17.70 -11.55 -0.47
N ARG A 308 -16.79 -11.05 0.36
CA ARG A 308 -16.70 -9.64 0.70
C ARG A 308 -15.84 -8.93 -0.35
N PHE A 309 -16.35 -7.83 -0.89
CA PHE A 309 -15.66 -6.97 -1.83
C PHE A 309 -15.30 -5.65 -1.16
N ASP A 310 -14.01 -5.32 -1.20
CA ASP A 310 -13.48 -4.07 -0.68
C ASP A 310 -12.96 -3.24 -1.86
N VAL A 311 -13.63 -2.14 -2.16
CA VAL A 311 -13.22 -1.18 -3.19
C VAL A 311 -12.22 -0.21 -2.56
N LEU A 312 -10.95 -0.39 -2.90
CA LEU A 312 -9.81 0.35 -2.36
C LEU A 312 -9.38 1.41 -3.39
N VAL A 313 -9.48 2.69 -3.05
CA VAL A 313 -9.13 3.77 -3.97
C VAL A 313 -7.86 4.46 -3.49
N ASN A 314 -6.84 4.44 -4.31
CA ASN A 314 -5.57 5.11 -4.07
C ASN A 314 -5.27 6.06 -5.21
N GLY A 315 -4.52 7.13 -4.95
CA GLY A 315 -4.07 8.00 -6.03
C GLY A 315 -2.96 8.94 -5.61
N ASN A 316 -2.30 9.46 -6.63
CA ASN A 316 -1.26 10.46 -6.53
C ASN A 316 -1.36 11.36 -7.76
N ALA A 317 -1.55 12.65 -7.54
CA ALA A 317 -1.53 13.65 -8.60
C ALA A 317 -0.27 14.48 -8.53
N GLY A 318 0.37 14.73 -9.68
CA GLY A 318 1.48 15.67 -9.82
C GLY A 318 1.07 16.86 -10.67
N LYS A 319 1.46 18.07 -10.27
CA LYS A 319 1.33 19.28 -11.08
C LYS A 319 2.57 20.17 -10.94
N PHE A 320 3.02 20.75 -12.05
CA PHE A 320 4.17 21.65 -12.09
C PHE A 320 4.03 22.76 -11.05
N ASN A 321 5.14 23.02 -10.34
CA ASN A 321 5.24 24.17 -9.46
C ASN A 321 6.67 24.74 -9.47
N MET A 322 6.77 26.06 -9.44
CA MET A 322 8.05 26.76 -9.48
C MET A 322 8.94 26.48 -8.25
N ILE A 323 8.34 26.34 -7.05
CA ILE A 323 9.09 26.17 -5.79
C ILE A 323 9.95 24.90 -5.79
N PRO A 324 9.39 23.67 -5.95
CA PRO A 324 10.20 22.46 -5.97
C PRO A 324 11.13 22.42 -7.18
N THR A 325 10.75 23.04 -8.31
CA THR A 325 11.64 23.18 -9.47
C THR A 325 12.91 23.96 -9.11
N LEU A 326 12.78 25.13 -8.48
CA LEU A 326 13.92 25.96 -8.07
C LEU A 326 14.78 25.25 -7.01
N ILE A 327 14.17 24.62 -6.01
CA ILE A 327 14.90 23.87 -4.98
C ILE A 327 15.74 22.75 -5.61
N ASN A 328 15.16 21.99 -6.54
CA ASN A 328 15.87 20.91 -7.23
C ASN A 328 16.91 21.43 -8.22
N MET A 329 16.72 22.59 -8.85
CA MET A 329 17.78 23.24 -9.65
C MET A 329 18.96 23.68 -8.77
N VAL A 330 18.71 24.28 -7.61
CA VAL A 330 19.76 24.65 -6.66
C VAL A 330 20.52 23.40 -6.21
N ALA A 331 19.81 22.33 -5.85
CA ALA A 331 20.41 21.05 -5.49
C ALA A 331 21.25 20.45 -6.63
N ALA A 332 20.80 20.58 -7.89
CA ALA A 332 21.58 20.15 -9.04
C ALA A 332 22.89 20.95 -9.18
N PHE A 333 22.81 22.29 -9.10
CA PHE A 333 24.00 23.15 -9.22
C PHE A 333 25.01 22.94 -8.10
N THR A 334 24.56 22.76 -6.86
CA THR A 334 25.46 22.46 -5.73
C THR A 334 26.09 21.07 -5.88
N SER A 335 25.34 20.09 -6.38
CA SER A 335 25.83 18.72 -6.57
C SER A 335 26.91 18.60 -7.66
N VAL A 336 26.90 19.47 -8.67
CA VAL A 336 27.99 19.55 -9.66
C VAL A 336 29.34 19.85 -8.99
N GLY A 337 29.33 20.55 -7.85
CA GLY A 337 30.51 20.81 -7.03
C GLY A 337 31.18 19.55 -6.48
N VAL A 338 30.46 18.44 -6.28
CA VAL A 338 31.06 17.17 -5.80
C VAL A 338 32.10 16.63 -6.78
N GLY A 339 31.94 16.92 -8.08
CA GLY A 339 32.92 16.54 -9.09
C GLY A 339 34.30 17.16 -8.89
N THR A 340 34.40 18.33 -8.25
CA THR A 340 35.69 19.00 -8.01
C THR A 340 36.53 18.26 -6.98
N VAL A 341 35.91 17.68 -5.94
CA VAL A 341 36.60 16.87 -4.92
C VAL A 341 37.22 15.63 -5.57
N LEU A 342 36.47 14.94 -6.44
CA LEU A 342 37.00 13.79 -7.17
C LEU A 342 38.14 14.21 -8.11
N CYS A 343 37.98 15.31 -8.84
CA CYS A 343 39.03 15.82 -9.73
C CYS A 343 40.27 16.26 -8.96
N ASP A 344 40.12 16.81 -7.75
CA ASP A 344 41.23 17.19 -6.87
C ASP A 344 42.03 15.97 -6.40
N ILE A 345 41.35 14.88 -6.01
CA ILE A 345 42.01 13.62 -5.64
C ILE A 345 42.83 13.08 -6.83
N ILE A 346 42.24 13.09 -8.02
CA ILE A 346 42.89 12.63 -9.26
C ILE A 346 44.10 13.53 -9.58
N LEU A 347 43.92 14.85 -9.54
CA LEU A 347 44.93 15.85 -9.88
C LEU A 347 46.15 15.78 -8.95
N LEU A 348 45.91 15.68 -7.65
CA LEU A 348 46.96 15.79 -6.63
C LEU A 348 47.70 14.48 -6.36
N ASN A 349 47.13 13.32 -6.73
CA ASN A 349 47.74 12.02 -6.42
C ASN A 349 48.12 11.17 -7.64
N PHE A 350 47.44 11.32 -8.78
CA PHE A 350 47.57 10.37 -9.89
C PHE A 350 48.23 10.93 -11.16
N LEU A 351 48.47 12.24 -11.26
CA LEU A 351 49.21 12.82 -12.40
C LEU A 351 50.72 12.85 -12.13
N LYS A 352 51.51 12.59 -13.17
CA LYS A 352 53.00 12.65 -13.15
C LYS A 352 53.58 14.03 -12.77
N GLY A 353 52.75 15.07 -12.65
CA GLY A 353 53.11 16.42 -12.19
C GLY A 353 52.46 16.83 -10.86
N ALA A 354 51.96 15.87 -10.07
CA ALA A 354 51.25 16.09 -8.80
C ALA A 354 51.95 17.07 -7.85
N GLU A 355 53.27 16.93 -7.65
CA GLU A 355 54.04 17.80 -6.75
C GLU A 355 54.02 19.27 -7.18
N GLN A 356 54.02 19.55 -8.49
CA GLN A 356 53.90 20.93 -9.00
C GLN A 356 52.50 21.51 -8.77
N TYR A 357 51.47 20.67 -8.79
CA TYR A 357 50.09 21.10 -8.50
C TYR A 357 49.88 21.33 -7.01
N LYS A 358 50.46 20.49 -6.14
CA LYS A 358 50.46 20.68 -4.68
C LYS A 358 51.13 22.00 -4.30
N ALA A 359 52.32 22.26 -4.81
CA ALA A 359 53.06 23.51 -4.53
C ALA A 359 52.35 24.78 -5.02
N LYS A 360 51.47 24.68 -6.02
CA LYS A 360 50.64 25.81 -6.49
C LYS A 360 49.31 25.95 -5.75
N LYS A 361 48.82 24.88 -5.12
CA LYS A 361 47.52 24.85 -4.43
C LYS A 361 47.64 25.12 -2.94
N PHE A 362 48.70 24.61 -2.31
CA PHE A 362 48.94 24.73 -0.88
C PHE A 362 50.08 25.72 -0.61
N GLU A 363 49.86 26.60 0.34
CA GLU A 363 50.88 27.48 0.91
C GLU A 363 51.10 27.00 2.35
N GLU A 364 52.27 26.42 2.62
CA GLU A 364 52.61 25.94 3.95
C GLU A 364 52.98 27.15 4.83
N VAL A 365 52.22 27.34 5.92
CA VAL A 365 52.50 28.38 6.92
C VAL A 365 53.03 27.68 8.16
N SER A 366 54.24 28.05 8.59
CA SER A 366 54.82 27.62 9.86
C SER A 366 54.62 28.70 10.92
N ASP A 367 53.96 28.36 12.04
CA ASP A 367 53.67 29.28 13.15
C ASP A 367 54.89 29.67 14.00
N ASN A 368 56.13 29.50 13.52
CA ASN A 368 57.32 29.87 14.28
C ASN A 368 57.46 31.40 14.34
N PRO A 369 57.27 32.04 15.51
CA PRO A 369 57.35 33.48 15.61
C PRO A 369 58.79 33.85 15.97
N SER A 370 59.73 33.79 15.02
CA SER A 370 61.08 34.32 15.22
C SER A 370 61.83 34.56 13.92
N GLU A 371 62.20 35.84 13.74
CA GLU A 371 63.24 36.41 12.88
C GLU A 371 62.94 36.67 11.40
N GLY A 372 62.81 37.95 11.06
CA GLY A 372 63.15 38.44 9.72
C GLY A 372 62.47 39.73 9.28
N ASN A 373 62.88 40.89 9.83
CA ASN A 373 62.76 42.16 9.11
C ASN A 373 63.56 42.03 7.80
N GLY A 374 62.88 41.99 6.65
CA GLY A 374 63.56 41.95 5.35
C GLY A 374 62.58 41.96 4.18
N LEU A 375 62.72 42.97 3.33
CA LEU A 375 62.04 43.12 2.03
C LEU A 375 61.77 41.78 1.32
N TYR A 376 60.50 41.46 1.09
CA TYR A 376 60.12 40.38 0.17
C TYR A 376 60.39 40.80 -1.27
N ARG A 377 61.60 40.47 -1.76
CA ARG A 377 61.95 40.45 -3.17
C ARG A 377 61.84 39.02 -3.68
N SER A 378 60.99 38.83 -4.68
CA SER A 378 60.81 37.58 -5.42
C SER A 378 62.14 37.08 -6.01
N GLN A 379 62.51 35.83 -5.73
CA GLN A 379 63.53 35.11 -6.49
C GLN A 379 63.02 33.75 -6.96
N LEU A 380 62.83 33.65 -8.27
CA LEU A 380 63.15 32.42 -9.01
C LEU A 380 64.64 32.14 -8.83
N SER A 381 65.04 30.93 -8.43
CA SER A 381 66.03 30.16 -9.20
C SER A 381 66.11 28.69 -8.74
N LEU A 382 66.34 27.85 -9.75
CA LEU A 382 66.74 26.45 -9.69
C LEU A 382 67.73 26.12 -8.56
N ARG A 383 67.56 24.97 -7.92
CA ARG A 383 68.71 24.15 -7.53
C ARG A 383 68.47 22.66 -7.79
N GLN A 384 69.36 22.13 -8.62
CA GLN A 384 69.45 20.78 -9.13
C GLN A 384 70.25 19.92 -8.13
N THR A 385 69.81 18.67 -7.95
CA THR A 385 70.57 17.46 -7.54
C THR A 385 71.32 17.45 -6.20
N MET A 386 70.98 16.49 -5.32
CA MET A 386 71.66 15.18 -5.24
C MET A 386 70.99 14.25 -4.20
N THR A 387 70.83 13.01 -4.60
CA THR A 387 70.40 11.81 -3.85
C THR A 387 71.49 11.20 -2.96
N LYS A 388 71.14 10.78 -1.73
CA LYS A 388 71.53 9.53 -1.01
C LYS A 388 71.02 9.65 0.46
N SER A 389 70.08 8.80 0.94
CA SER A 389 70.27 7.45 1.52
C SER A 389 71.17 7.48 2.78
N ASN A 390 70.88 6.88 3.94
CA ASN A 390 69.84 5.96 4.44
C ASN A 390 69.83 6.02 5.98
N ASP A 391 68.80 5.38 6.57
CA ASP A 391 68.77 4.76 7.91
C ASP A 391 68.76 5.62 9.17
N SER A 392 67.67 5.50 9.94
CA SER A 392 67.66 4.75 11.21
C SER A 392 66.25 4.70 11.87
N GLY A 393 65.69 3.48 12.02
CA GLY A 393 64.84 2.94 13.12
C GLY A 393 63.54 3.66 13.51
N ALA A 394 62.34 3.08 13.32
CA ALA A 394 61.68 2.03 14.16
C ALA A 394 61.29 2.56 15.57
N PHE A 395 60.09 2.44 16.14
CA PHE A 395 59.15 1.32 16.38
C PHE A 395 57.76 1.94 16.73
N SER A 396 56.65 1.45 16.16
CA SER A 396 55.68 0.47 16.71
C SER A 396 54.51 1.03 17.52
N ILE A 397 53.38 0.40 17.19
CA ILE A 397 52.00 0.59 17.62
C ILE A 397 51.78 -0.11 18.97
N GLU A 398 51.06 0.53 19.88
CA GLU A 398 50.37 -0.13 20.99
C GLU A 398 48.86 0.21 20.96
N PRO A 399 47.97 -0.74 21.32
CA PRO A 399 46.52 -0.57 21.28
C PRO A 399 45.98 -0.06 22.62
N TYR A 400 44.98 0.82 22.57
CA TYR A 400 44.20 1.20 23.75
C TYR A 400 43.08 0.18 24.01
N SER A 401 43.01 -0.26 25.27
CA SER A 401 41.86 -0.92 25.91
C SER A 401 40.63 -0.02 25.96
#